data_AF-A0A9D5LFR6-F1
#
_entry.id   AF-A0A9D5LFR6-F1
#
_cell.length_a   1.000
_cell.length_b   1.000
_cell.length_c   1.000
_cell.angle_alpha   90.00
_cell.angle_beta   90.00
_cell.angle_gamma   90.00
#
_symmetry.space_group_name_H-M   'P 1'
#
loop_
_entity.id
_entity.type
_entity.pdbx_description
1 polymer ?
#
loop_
_entity_poly.entity_id
_entity_poly.type
_entity_poly.pdbx_seq_one_letter_code
_entity_poly.pdbx_strand_id
1 'polypeptide(L)'
;MLKRSTPLTYENALSRAAGLCAKCEQCSPDILKKLNGWGLTASDAARVIRRLEELNFLDDVRFAKAYAHDKLHFSGWGRRKIQQGLWLKRLPNSVVEQAFEDFDEEDEVLAYSEIAKKVIKTKIRQLKEWPLSRESKLKVVKFAMGRGFEYPLVVSIMRELQKSDEK
;
A
#
# COMPACT_ATOMS: atom_id res chain seq x y z
N MET A 1 -14.47 42.09 6.82
CA MET A 1 -13.68 42.03 5.56
C MET A 1 -13.54 40.58 5.13
N LEU A 2 -14.30 40.14 4.12
CA LEU A 2 -14.10 38.83 3.51
C LEU A 2 -12.82 38.92 2.66
N LYS A 3 -11.74 38.23 3.06
CA LYS A 3 -10.60 38.01 2.17
C LYS A 3 -11.13 37.28 0.95
N ARG A 4 -11.33 37.99 -0.16
CA ARG A 4 -11.58 37.36 -1.46
C ARG A 4 -10.31 36.57 -1.79
N SER A 5 -10.35 35.26 -1.55
CA SER A 5 -9.31 34.36 -2.05
C SER A 5 -9.33 34.51 -3.56
N THR A 6 -8.23 34.99 -4.14
CA THR A 6 -8.04 34.94 -5.58
C THR A 6 -8.28 33.50 -6.04
N PRO A 7 -9.09 33.27 -7.09
CA PRO A 7 -9.26 31.93 -7.62
C PRO A 7 -7.90 31.39 -8.02
N LEU A 8 -7.59 30.16 -7.57
CA LEU A 8 -6.30 29.54 -7.86
C LEU A 8 -6.19 29.34 -9.37
N THR A 9 -5.23 30.01 -9.99
CA THR A 9 -5.00 29.88 -11.43
C THR A 9 -4.47 28.48 -11.75
N TYR A 10 -4.69 28.04 -12.99
CA TYR A 10 -4.14 26.78 -13.51
C TYR A 10 -2.64 26.64 -13.22
N GLU A 11 -1.84 27.67 -13.53
CA GLU A 11 -0.38 27.64 -13.34
C GLU A 11 0.02 27.50 -11.87
N ASN A 12 -0.66 28.21 -10.96
CA ASN A 12 -0.39 28.12 -9.54
C ASN A 12 -0.78 26.74 -8.97
N ALA A 13 -1.89 26.16 -9.46
CA ALA A 13 -2.32 24.82 -9.08
C ALA A 13 -1.36 23.75 -9.60
N LEU A 14 -0.92 23.86 -10.85
CA LEU A 14 0.05 22.96 -11.46
C LEU A 14 1.38 22.98 -10.70
N SER A 15 1.95 24.16 -10.48
CA SER A 15 3.20 24.33 -9.73
C SER A 15 3.10 23.76 -8.31
N ARG A 16 1.99 24.03 -7.61
CA ARG A 16 1.73 23.50 -6.27
C ARG A 16 1.61 21.97 -6.27
N ALA A 17 0.88 21.40 -7.21
CA ALA A 17 0.69 19.96 -7.31
C ALA A 17 1.98 19.24 -7.70
N ALA A 18 2.76 19.78 -8.65
CA ALA A 18 4.08 19.28 -9.00
C ALA A 18 5.02 19.28 -7.78
N GLY A 19 4.99 20.33 -6.96
CA GLY A 19 5.75 20.40 -5.72
C GLY A 19 5.33 19.37 -4.66
N LEU A 20 4.12 18.81 -4.72
CA LEU A 20 3.72 17.68 -3.87
C LEU A 20 4.29 16.38 -4.42
N CYS A 21 4.13 16.14 -5.72
CA CYS A 21 4.66 14.95 -6.39
C CYS A 21 6.19 14.85 -6.29
N ALA A 22 6.90 15.99 -6.34
CA ALA A 22 8.35 16.03 -6.18
C ALA A 22 8.83 15.66 -4.77
N LYS A 23 7.98 15.79 -3.74
CA LYS A 23 8.32 15.47 -2.35
C LYS A 23 8.03 14.01 -2.01
N CYS A 24 6.94 13.48 -2.53
CA CYS A 24 6.56 12.09 -2.34
C CYS A 24 5.61 11.64 -3.43
N GLU A 25 5.66 10.35 -3.77
CA GLU A 25 4.75 9.75 -4.74
C GLU A 25 3.29 10.04 -4.40
N GLN A 26 2.53 10.39 -5.43
CA GLN A 26 1.10 10.72 -5.34
C GLN A 26 0.33 9.87 -6.34
N CYS A 27 -0.96 9.66 -6.09
CA CYS A 27 -1.88 9.10 -7.07
C CYS A 27 -2.88 10.14 -7.55
N SER A 28 -3.40 9.93 -8.76
CA SER A 28 -4.35 10.80 -9.43
C SER A 28 -5.60 11.08 -8.60
N PRO A 29 -6.23 10.09 -7.92
CA PRO A 29 -7.38 10.36 -7.06
C PRO A 29 -7.08 11.32 -5.90
N ASP A 30 -5.88 11.20 -5.29
CA ASP A 30 -5.47 12.06 -4.19
C ASP A 30 -5.15 13.48 -4.67
N ILE A 31 -4.46 13.64 -5.81
CA ILE A 31 -4.22 14.95 -6.41
C ILE A 31 -5.53 15.60 -6.85
N LEU A 32 -6.42 14.86 -7.50
CA LEU A 32 -7.73 15.37 -7.92
C LEU A 32 -8.55 15.87 -6.72
N LYS A 33 -8.55 15.13 -5.61
CA LYS A 33 -9.19 15.57 -4.37
C LYS A 33 -8.59 16.88 -3.83
N LYS A 34 -7.27 17.05 -3.91
CA LYS A 34 -6.59 18.30 -3.52
C LYS A 34 -6.95 19.46 -4.44
N LEU A 35 -6.93 19.26 -5.76
CA LEU A 35 -7.28 20.27 -6.76
C LEU A 35 -8.73 20.76 -6.57
N ASN A 36 -9.67 19.85 -6.36
CA ASN A 36 -11.06 20.19 -6.04
C ASN A 36 -11.15 20.96 -4.71
N GLY A 37 -10.39 20.54 -3.69
CA GLY A 37 -10.29 21.26 -2.42
C GLY A 37 -9.65 22.65 -2.52
N TRP A 38 -8.89 22.92 -3.58
CA TRP A 38 -8.35 24.25 -3.89
C TRP A 38 -9.31 25.12 -4.71
N GLY A 39 -10.49 24.61 -5.06
CA GLY A 39 -11.53 25.34 -5.76
C GLY A 39 -11.40 25.34 -7.28
N LEU A 40 -10.63 24.42 -7.86
CA LEU A 40 -10.56 24.28 -9.32
C LEU A 40 -11.85 23.68 -9.88
N THR A 41 -12.20 24.09 -11.10
CA THR A 41 -13.25 23.41 -11.87
C THR A 41 -12.79 22.00 -12.25
N ALA A 42 -13.74 21.09 -12.51
CA ALA A 42 -13.40 19.74 -12.97
C ALA A 42 -12.55 19.74 -14.25
N SER A 43 -12.82 20.68 -15.17
CA SER A 43 -12.04 20.86 -16.40
C SER A 43 -10.60 21.27 -16.10
N ASP A 44 -10.39 22.27 -15.25
CA ASP A 44 -9.03 22.72 -14.92
C ASP A 44 -8.26 21.68 -14.11
N ALA A 45 -8.92 20.97 -13.19
CA ALA A 45 -8.30 19.90 -12.43
C ALA A 45 -7.84 18.76 -13.34
N ALA A 46 -8.67 18.35 -14.31
CA ALA A 46 -8.31 17.34 -15.31
C ALA A 46 -7.13 17.79 -16.18
N ARG A 47 -7.08 19.07 -16.57
CA ARG A 47 -5.93 19.63 -17.30
C ARG A 47 -4.65 19.60 -16.49
N VAL A 48 -4.70 19.91 -15.19
CA VAL A 48 -3.54 19.84 -14.29
C VAL A 48 -3.05 18.40 -14.15
N ILE A 49 -3.94 17.44 -13.91
CA ILE A 49 -3.60 16.01 -13.82
C ILE A 49 -2.87 15.56 -15.09
N ARG A 50 -3.47 15.79 -16.25
CA ARG A 50 -2.87 15.42 -17.54
C ARG A 50 -1.48 16.03 -17.71
N ARG A 51 -1.31 17.30 -17.33
CA ARG A 51 -0.01 17.96 -17.45
C ARG A 51 1.04 17.37 -16.51
N LEU A 52 0.65 16.93 -15.31
CA LEU A 52 1.54 16.25 -14.39
C LEU A 52 1.97 14.87 -14.92
N GLU A 53 1.05 14.13 -15.54
CA GLU A 53 1.34 12.84 -16.20
C GLU A 53 2.29 13.03 -17.39
N GLU A 54 2.03 14.02 -18.26
CA GLU A 54 2.92 14.36 -19.40
C GLU A 54 4.33 14.72 -18.96
N LEU A 55 4.46 15.37 -17.80
CA LEU A 55 5.76 15.74 -17.21
C LEU A 55 6.33 14.65 -16.29
N ASN A 56 5.69 13.48 -16.23
CA ASN A 56 6.08 12.33 -15.41
C ASN A 56 6.14 12.61 -13.89
N PHE A 57 5.51 13.69 -13.42
CA PHE A 57 5.34 13.98 -11.99
C PHE A 57 4.30 13.05 -11.36
N LEU A 58 3.33 12.56 -12.14
CA LEU A 58 2.25 11.73 -11.66
C LEU A 58 2.19 10.44 -12.47
N ASP A 59 2.25 9.31 -11.78
CA ASP A 59 2.15 7.97 -12.36
C ASP A 59 1.50 7.04 -11.32
N ASP A 60 0.28 6.60 -11.61
CA ASP A 60 -0.51 5.77 -10.70
C ASP A 60 0.09 4.36 -10.53
N VAL A 61 0.76 3.82 -11.54
CA VAL A 61 1.43 2.52 -11.47
C VAL A 61 2.68 2.63 -10.60
N ARG A 62 3.50 3.66 -10.81
CA ARG A 62 4.66 3.96 -9.96
C ARG A 62 4.24 4.12 -8.50
N PHE A 63 3.19 4.89 -8.25
CA PHE A 63 2.64 5.04 -6.90
C PHE A 63 2.18 3.69 -6.32
N ALA A 64 1.46 2.87 -7.08
CA ALA A 64 0.91 1.62 -6.59
C ALA A 64 2.00 0.60 -6.22
N LYS A 65 3.07 0.49 -7.04
CA LYS A 65 4.25 -0.33 -6.74
C LYS A 65 4.97 0.16 -5.47
N ALA A 66 5.26 1.46 -5.37
CA ALA A 66 5.89 2.04 -4.19
C ALA A 66 5.04 1.83 -2.92
N TYR A 67 3.72 2.00 -3.03
CA TYR A 67 2.79 1.74 -1.93
C TYR A 67 2.81 0.27 -1.50
N ALA A 68 2.81 -0.67 -2.44
CA ALA A 68 2.86 -2.09 -2.13
C ALA A 68 4.15 -2.47 -1.40
N HIS A 69 5.30 -2.03 -1.92
CA HIS A 69 6.60 -2.19 -1.28
C HIS A 69 6.58 -1.63 0.15
N ASP A 70 6.18 -0.37 0.33
CA ASP A 70 6.18 0.26 1.65
C ASP A 70 5.27 -0.45 2.66
N LYS A 71 4.09 -0.89 2.22
CA LYS A 71 3.14 -1.61 3.08
C LYS A 71 3.64 -3.02 3.43
N LEU A 72 4.33 -3.68 2.52
CA LEU A 72 4.94 -4.96 2.82
C LEU A 72 6.09 -4.79 3.82
N HIS A 73 7.10 -3.99 3.48
CA HIS A 73 8.36 -3.88 4.22
C HIS A 73 8.21 -3.17 5.57
N PHE A 74 7.45 -2.08 5.63
CA PHE A 74 7.36 -1.25 6.85
C PHE A 74 6.10 -1.52 7.67
N SER A 75 4.98 -1.86 7.01
CA SER A 75 3.71 -2.12 7.72
C SER A 75 3.45 -3.61 8.00
N GLY A 76 4.20 -4.51 7.35
CA GLY A 76 3.99 -5.96 7.46
C GLY A 76 2.60 -6.38 6.97
N TRP A 77 2.17 -5.81 5.84
CA TRP A 77 0.91 -6.16 5.19
C TRP A 77 1.15 -7.19 4.10
N GLY A 78 0.25 -8.18 4.02
CA GLY A 78 0.20 -9.13 2.91
C GLY A 78 -0.61 -8.58 1.73
N ARG A 79 -0.50 -9.26 0.58
CA ARG A 79 -1.07 -8.86 -0.72
C ARG A 79 -2.52 -8.40 -0.62
N ARG A 80 -3.39 -9.17 0.04
CA ARG A 80 -4.82 -8.85 0.16
C ARG A 80 -5.08 -7.51 0.85
N LYS A 81 -4.29 -7.17 1.86
CA LYS A 81 -4.49 -5.92 2.61
C LYS A 81 -3.94 -4.72 1.84
N ILE A 82 -2.84 -4.93 1.11
CA ILE A 82 -2.29 -3.92 0.21
C ILE A 82 -3.30 -3.61 -0.91
N GLN A 83 -3.88 -4.64 -1.55
CA GLN A 83 -4.94 -4.49 -2.56
C GLN A 83 -6.12 -3.68 -2.04
N GLN A 84 -6.62 -4.01 -0.85
CA GLN A 84 -7.69 -3.24 -0.20
C GLN A 84 -7.30 -1.77 0.01
N GLY A 85 -6.05 -1.51 0.42
CA GLY A 85 -5.52 -0.16 0.59
C GLY A 85 -5.53 0.64 -0.73
N LEU A 86 -5.09 0.01 -1.82
CA LEU A 86 -5.09 0.62 -3.17
C LEU A 86 -6.52 0.85 -3.70
N TRP A 87 -7.46 -0.07 -3.44
CA TRP A 87 -8.87 0.15 -3.78
C TRP A 87 -9.49 1.31 -2.99
N LEU A 88 -9.14 1.48 -1.71
CA LEU A 88 -9.59 2.62 -0.93
C LEU A 88 -9.00 3.94 -1.44
N LYS A 89 -7.85 3.91 -2.11
CA LYS A 89 -7.29 5.03 -2.88
C LYS A 89 -8.03 5.30 -4.18
N ARG A 90 -8.98 4.45 -4.57
CA ARG A 90 -9.79 4.53 -5.81
C ARG A 90 -8.96 4.40 -7.08
N LEU A 91 -7.87 3.63 -7.01
CA LEU A 91 -7.09 3.29 -8.20
C LEU A 91 -7.83 2.26 -9.07
N PRO A 92 -7.70 2.34 -10.41
CA PRO A 92 -8.25 1.34 -11.31
C PRO A 92 -7.70 -0.07 -11.03
N ASN A 93 -8.51 -1.11 -11.21
CA ASN A 93 -8.08 -2.49 -10.97
C ASN A 93 -6.83 -2.87 -11.79
N SER A 94 -6.71 -2.41 -13.03
CA SER A 94 -5.52 -2.65 -13.87
C SER A 94 -4.24 -2.08 -13.27
N VAL A 95 -4.31 -0.95 -12.55
CA VAL A 95 -3.16 -0.36 -11.84
C VAL A 95 -2.87 -1.18 -10.58
N VAL A 96 -3.91 -1.61 -9.86
CA VAL A 96 -3.76 -2.44 -8.67
C VAL A 96 -3.13 -3.79 -9.01
N GLU A 97 -3.48 -4.38 -10.15
CA GLU A 97 -2.88 -5.63 -10.65
C GLU A 97 -1.39 -5.45 -10.96
N GLN A 98 -1.03 -4.39 -11.68
CA GLN A 98 0.37 -4.04 -11.99
C GLN A 98 1.24 -3.82 -10.74
N ALA A 99 0.64 -3.44 -9.61
CA ALA A 99 1.37 -3.27 -8.35
C ALA A 99 1.95 -4.59 -7.79
N PHE A 100 1.50 -5.74 -8.28
CA PHE A 100 1.93 -7.06 -7.83
C PHE A 100 2.54 -7.92 -8.94
N GLU A 101 2.83 -7.37 -10.12
CA GLU A 101 3.51 -8.14 -11.18
C GLU A 101 4.89 -8.62 -10.71
N ASP A 102 5.61 -7.76 -9.99
CA ASP A 102 6.95 -8.08 -9.48
C ASP A 102 6.90 -9.11 -8.32
N PHE A 103 5.72 -9.34 -7.71
CA PHE A 103 5.59 -10.28 -6.58
C PHE A 103 5.73 -11.75 -6.98
N ASP A 104 5.67 -12.05 -8.28
CA ASP A 104 5.85 -13.40 -8.79
C ASP A 104 7.34 -13.69 -9.12
N GLU A 105 8.23 -12.70 -8.99
CA GLU A 105 9.68 -12.89 -9.09
C GLU A 105 10.21 -13.66 -7.87
N GLU A 106 11.14 -14.59 -8.09
CA GLU A 106 11.60 -15.52 -7.06
C GLU A 106 12.14 -14.80 -5.81
N ASP A 107 12.92 -13.74 -6.00
CA ASP A 107 13.48 -12.93 -4.91
C ASP A 107 12.38 -12.22 -4.10
N GLU A 108 11.34 -11.71 -4.75
CA GLU A 108 10.21 -11.03 -4.12
C GLU A 108 9.30 -12.04 -3.37
N VAL A 109 9.08 -13.22 -3.92
CA VAL A 109 8.36 -14.31 -3.24
C VAL A 109 9.07 -14.70 -1.94
N LEU A 110 10.40 -14.82 -1.97
CA LEU A 110 11.21 -15.11 -0.79
C LEU A 110 11.13 -13.98 0.24
N ALA A 111 11.26 -12.72 -0.20
CA ALA A 111 11.15 -11.55 0.67
C ALA A 111 9.76 -11.48 1.34
N TYR A 112 8.69 -11.72 0.58
CA TYR A 112 7.32 -11.76 1.06
C TYR A 112 7.13 -12.82 2.16
N SER A 113 7.62 -14.04 1.92
CA SER A 113 7.56 -15.14 2.89
C SER A 113 8.32 -14.82 4.19
N GLU A 114 9.52 -14.25 4.09
CA GLU A 114 10.32 -13.87 5.25
C GLU A 114 9.68 -12.75 6.07
N ILE A 115 9.05 -11.77 5.41
CA ILE A 115 8.28 -10.72 6.10
C ILE A 115 7.06 -11.33 6.80
N ALA A 116 6.31 -12.21 6.13
CA ALA A 116 5.18 -12.93 6.74
C ALA A 116 5.62 -13.70 8.00
N LYS A 117 6.76 -14.40 7.91
CA LYS A 117 7.36 -15.14 9.02
C LYS A 117 7.76 -14.23 10.18
N LYS A 118 8.37 -13.08 9.92
CA LYS A 118 8.69 -12.07 10.95
C LYS A 118 7.43 -11.54 11.65
N VAL A 119 6.37 -11.25 10.89
CA VAL A 119 5.09 -10.80 11.43
C VAL A 119 4.44 -11.87 12.32
N ILE A 120 4.44 -13.13 11.87
CA ILE A 120 3.91 -14.27 12.61
C ILE A 120 4.72 -14.51 13.90
N LYS A 121 6.05 -14.57 13.82
CA LYS A 121 6.94 -14.73 15.00
C LYS A 121 6.71 -13.62 16.03
N THR A 122 6.53 -12.37 15.58
CA THR A 122 6.23 -11.24 16.45
C THR A 122 4.92 -11.47 17.22
N LYS A 123 3.88 -11.99 16.56
CA LYS A 123 2.61 -12.30 17.23
C LYS A 123 2.74 -13.46 18.21
N ILE A 124 3.48 -14.50 17.86
CA ILE A 124 3.75 -15.65 18.75
C ILE A 124 4.44 -15.15 20.03
N ARG A 125 5.50 -14.33 19.89
CA ARG A 125 6.21 -13.75 21.03
C ARG A 125 5.29 -12.91 21.93
N GLN A 126 4.33 -12.18 21.35
CA GLN A 126 3.34 -11.42 22.12
C GLN A 126 2.42 -12.30 22.96
N LEU A 127 2.12 -13.52 22.51
CA LEU A 127 1.29 -14.46 23.28
C LEU A 127 2.03 -15.08 24.46
N LYS A 128 3.37 -15.01 24.49
CA LYS A 128 4.24 -15.57 25.54
C LYS A 128 3.93 -17.04 25.83
N GLU A 129 3.59 -17.79 24.79
CA GLU A 129 3.17 -19.20 24.87
C GLU A 129 3.88 -19.99 23.79
N TRP A 130 4.60 -21.04 24.21
CA TRP A 130 5.24 -21.99 23.30
C TRP A 130 5.46 -23.35 24.00
N PRO A 131 5.08 -24.49 23.39
CA PRO A 131 4.38 -24.63 22.11
C PRO A 131 2.95 -24.05 22.17
N LEU A 132 2.43 -23.61 21.03
CA LEU A 132 1.10 -22.99 20.97
C LEU A 132 -0.02 -24.01 21.16
N SER A 133 -0.96 -23.71 22.06
CA SER A 133 -2.26 -24.37 22.15
C SER A 133 -3.09 -24.20 20.86
N ARG A 134 -4.13 -25.01 20.71
CA ARG A 134 -5.07 -24.92 19.57
C ARG A 134 -5.70 -23.53 19.47
N GLU A 135 -6.06 -22.93 20.60
CA GLU A 135 -6.66 -21.59 20.64
C GLU A 135 -5.65 -20.52 20.20
N SER A 136 -4.41 -20.59 20.70
CA SER A 136 -3.35 -19.64 20.34
C SER A 136 -2.91 -19.77 18.89
N LYS A 137 -2.89 -20.98 18.32
CA LYS A 137 -2.72 -21.18 16.87
C LYS A 137 -3.79 -20.44 16.05
N LEU A 138 -5.06 -20.53 16.45
CA LEU A 138 -6.15 -19.80 15.77
C LEU A 138 -5.98 -18.28 15.88
N LYS A 139 -5.53 -17.76 17.03
CA LYS A 139 -5.24 -16.33 17.21
C LYS A 139 -4.14 -15.85 16.26
N VAL A 140 -3.05 -16.61 16.11
CA VAL A 140 -1.95 -16.29 15.19
C VAL A 140 -2.42 -16.31 13.74
N VAL A 141 -3.15 -17.34 13.33
CA VAL A 141 -3.68 -17.46 11.96
C VAL A 141 -4.62 -16.30 11.63
N LYS A 142 -5.60 -16.02 12.50
CA LYS A 142 -6.53 -14.88 12.33
C LYS A 142 -5.79 -13.55 12.22
N PHE A 143 -4.75 -13.36 13.06
CA PHE A 143 -3.94 -12.16 13.01
C PHE A 143 -3.19 -12.01 11.68
N ALA A 144 -2.52 -13.06 11.21
CA ALA A 144 -1.77 -13.02 9.95
C ALA A 144 -2.70 -12.82 8.74
N MET A 145 -3.85 -13.50 8.71
CA MET A 145 -4.87 -13.27 7.68
C MET A 145 -5.43 -11.85 7.73
N GLY A 146 -5.64 -11.27 8.93
CA GLY A 146 -6.05 -9.87 9.10
C GLY A 146 -4.96 -8.85 8.72
N ARG A 147 -3.71 -9.31 8.59
CA ARG A 147 -2.62 -8.53 7.96
C ARG A 147 -2.58 -8.70 6.44
N GLY A 148 -3.36 -9.60 5.86
CA GLY A 148 -3.50 -9.77 4.42
C GLY A 148 -2.74 -10.94 3.84
N PHE A 149 -2.08 -11.76 4.66
CA PHE A 149 -1.37 -12.96 4.21
C PHE A 149 -2.33 -14.10 3.88
N GLU A 150 -2.01 -14.85 2.83
CA GLU A 150 -2.78 -15.98 2.34
C GLU A 150 -2.73 -17.14 3.32
N TYR A 151 -3.88 -17.80 3.53
CA TYR A 151 -3.97 -18.92 4.48
C TYR A 151 -2.95 -20.05 4.20
N PRO A 152 -2.71 -20.48 2.95
CA PRO A 152 -1.68 -21.50 2.66
C PRO A 152 -0.28 -21.10 3.15
N LEU A 153 0.14 -19.86 2.92
CA LEU A 153 1.44 -19.34 3.38
C LEU A 153 1.51 -19.28 4.91
N VAL A 154 0.44 -18.83 5.57
CA VAL A 154 0.40 -18.78 7.03
C VAL A 154 0.52 -20.19 7.61
N VAL A 155 -0.16 -21.17 7.04
CA VAL A 155 -0.09 -22.57 7.50
C VAL A 155 1.29 -23.18 7.25
N SER A 156 1.93 -22.93 6.10
CA SER A 156 3.27 -23.44 5.82
C SER A 156 4.29 -22.90 6.84
N ILE A 157 4.28 -21.59 7.08
CA ILE A 157 5.15 -20.95 8.08
C ILE A 157 4.90 -21.55 9.47
N MET A 158 3.64 -21.71 9.89
CA MET A 158 3.33 -22.29 11.20
C MET A 158 3.81 -23.73 11.37
N ARG A 159 3.86 -24.52 10.29
CA ARG A 159 4.42 -25.88 10.29
C ARG A 159 5.94 -25.86 10.34
N GLU A 160 6.58 -24.97 9.58
CA GLU A 160 8.04 -24.79 9.60
C GLU A 160 8.54 -24.41 11.00
N LEU A 161 7.86 -23.47 11.66
CA LEU A 161 8.21 -23.03 13.01
C LEU A 161 8.04 -24.11 14.08
N GLN A 162 7.19 -25.12 13.86
CA GLN A 162 7.08 -26.27 14.77
C GLN A 162 8.26 -27.24 14.57
N LYS A 163 8.65 -27.47 13.31
CA LYS A 163 9.76 -28.37 12.96
C LYS A 163 11.13 -27.83 13.34
N SER A 164 11.33 -26.51 13.32
CA SER A 164 12.61 -25.89 13.72
C SER A 164 12.94 -26.09 15.20
N ASP A 165 11.94 -26.41 16.02
CA ASP A 165 12.07 -26.51 17.47
C ASP A 165 12.14 -27.97 17.94
N GLU A 166 11.88 -28.92 17.04
CA GLU A 166 12.07 -30.37 17.26
C GLU A 166 13.50 -30.84 16.92
N LYS A 167 14.34 -29.96 16.37
CA LYS A 167 15.77 -30.19 16.07
C LYS A 167 16.66 -29.45 17.06
#